data_AF-A0A6A4QTF1-F1
#
_entry.id   AF-A0A6A4QTF1-F1
#
_cell.length_a   1.000
_cell.length_b   1.000
_cell.length_c   1.000
_cell.angle_alpha   90.00
_cell.angle_beta   90.00
_cell.angle_gamma   90.00
#
_symmetry.space_group_name_H-M   'P 1'
#
loop_
_entity.id
_entity.type
_entity.pdbx_description
1 polymer ?
#
loop_
_entity_poly.entity_id
_entity_poly.type
_entity_poly.pdbx_seq_one_letter_code
_entity_poly.pdbx_strand_id
1 'polypeptide(L)'
;MFSLLVFMCFGQRVDDEILDDIEKSERTLFLSFKRFYVLNYWPIITKFLFRKRWEELLKLRSNQEVVLVPLIRARKEAKKSGLCNDDNNNPRAYVDSLLDLKLPNEGQRNLDEGEIVTLCSEFLNAGI
;
A
#
# COMPACT_ATOMS: atom_id res chain seq x y z
N MET A 1 8.36 -11.67 11.71
CA MET A 1 7.32 -12.09 10.75
C MET A 1 6.96 -10.96 9.80
N PHE A 2 6.63 -9.77 10.30
CA PHE A 2 6.30 -8.62 9.44
C PHE A 2 7.39 -8.23 8.43
N SER A 3 8.66 -8.23 8.85
CA SER A 3 9.81 -8.00 7.94
C SER A 3 9.84 -8.90 6.71
N LEU A 4 9.41 -10.16 6.84
CA LEU A 4 9.34 -11.09 5.72
C LEU A 4 8.19 -10.71 4.76
N LEU A 5 7.04 -10.27 5.28
CA LEU A 5 5.92 -9.81 4.44
C LEU A 5 6.31 -8.56 3.67
N VAL A 6 6.99 -7.60 4.31
CA VAL A 6 7.50 -6.41 3.63
C VAL A 6 8.52 -6.80 2.55
N PHE A 7 9.42 -7.74 2.85
CA PHE A 7 10.36 -8.28 1.86
C PHE A 7 9.65 -8.97 0.69
N MET A 8 8.63 -9.80 0.93
CA MET A 8 7.84 -10.42 -0.15
C MET A 8 7.06 -9.38 -0.95
N CYS A 9 6.57 -8.33 -0.29
CA CYS A 9 5.76 -7.30 -0.91
C CYS A 9 6.56 -6.43 -1.88
N PHE A 10 7.76 -5.99 -1.46
CA PHE A 10 8.58 -5.01 -2.19
C PHE A 10 9.88 -5.59 -2.78
N GLY A 11 10.23 -6.83 -2.44
CA GLY A 11 11.41 -7.56 -2.91
C GLY A 11 12.74 -6.94 -2.51
N GLN A 12 12.75 -6.10 -1.49
CA GLN A 12 13.94 -5.50 -0.91
C GLN A 12 13.87 -5.54 0.61
N ARG A 13 15.03 -5.63 1.25
CA ARG A 13 15.13 -5.44 2.70
C ARG A 13 14.97 -3.95 3.00
N VAL A 14 14.27 -3.65 4.09
CA VAL A 14 14.11 -2.30 4.61
C VAL A 14 14.79 -2.23 5.97
N ASP A 15 15.31 -1.05 6.30
CA ASP A 15 15.89 -0.80 7.62
C ASP A 15 14.80 -0.82 8.71
N ASP A 16 15.21 -1.10 9.95
CA ASP A 16 14.28 -1.27 11.08
C ASP A 16 13.40 -0.04 11.33
N GLU A 17 13.92 1.17 11.08
CA GLU A 17 13.16 2.43 11.21
C GLU A 17 12.00 2.49 10.20
N ILE A 18 12.28 2.19 8.93
CA ILE A 18 11.25 2.14 7.88
C ILE A 18 10.26 1.02 8.18
N LEU A 19 10.74 -0.13 8.64
CA LEU A 19 9.88 -1.26 8.98
C LEU A 19 8.88 -0.90 10.09
N ASP A 20 9.34 -0.23 11.14
CA ASP A 20 8.52 0.24 12.26
C ASP A 20 7.50 1.29 11.80
N ASP A 21 7.88 2.21 10.90
CA ASP A 21 6.96 3.18 10.30
C ASP A 21 5.86 2.53 9.48
N ILE A 22 6.18 1.50 8.68
CA ILE A 22 5.18 0.71 7.95
C ILE A 22 4.23 0.03 8.94
N GLU A 23 4.78 -0.67 9.94
CA GLU A 23 3.98 -1.43 10.91
C GLU A 23 3.01 -0.52 11.67
N LYS A 24 3.51 0.63 12.14
CA LYS A 24 2.71 1.65 12.82
C LYS A 24 1.62 2.21 11.93
N SER A 25 1.93 2.50 10.66
CA SER A 25 0.97 3.04 9.70
C SER A 25 -0.17 2.05 9.42
N GLU A 26 0.18 0.80 9.10
CA GLU A 26 -0.77 -0.28 8.85
C GLU A 26 -1.64 -0.58 10.07
N ARG A 27 -1.02 -0.74 11.25
CA ARG A 27 -1.72 -1.02 12.50
C ARG A 27 -2.67 0.10 12.89
N THR A 28 -2.27 1.36 12.71
CA THR A 28 -3.12 2.51 13.05
C THR A 28 -4.35 2.55 12.16
N LEU A 29 -4.22 2.30 10.86
CA LEU A 29 -5.36 2.22 9.96
C LEU A 29 -6.26 1.04 10.34
N PHE A 30 -5.67 -0.15 10.54
CA PHE A 30 -6.40 -1.37 10.84
C PHE A 30 -7.27 -1.25 12.10
N LEU A 31 -6.68 -0.77 13.20
CA LEU A 31 -7.39 -0.55 14.46
C LEU A 31 -8.48 0.52 14.34
N SER A 32 -8.34 1.45 13.40
CA SER A 32 -9.30 2.52 13.18
C SER A 32 -10.46 2.13 12.25
N PHE A 33 -10.45 0.96 11.59
CA PHE A 33 -11.48 0.59 10.62
C PHE A 33 -12.91 0.63 11.18
N LYS A 34 -13.14 0.12 12.40
CA LYS A 34 -14.48 0.15 13.02
C LYS A 34 -15.02 1.57 13.19
N ARG A 35 -14.14 2.54 13.47
CA ARG A 35 -14.51 3.96 13.64
C ARG A 35 -14.99 4.57 12.33
N PHE A 36 -14.42 4.14 11.21
CA PHE A 36 -14.72 4.65 9.87
C PHE A 36 -15.82 3.89 9.14
N TYR A 37 -16.32 2.78 9.69
CA TYR A 37 -17.36 1.97 9.05
C TYR A 37 -18.62 2.78 8.68
N VAL A 38 -18.96 3.79 9.49
CA VAL A 38 -20.09 4.69 9.20
C VAL A 38 -19.93 5.47 7.89
N LEU A 39 -18.68 5.70 7.44
CA LEU A 39 -18.39 6.47 6.22
C LEU A 39 -18.70 5.68 4.94
N ASN A 40 -18.85 4.35 5.03
CA ASN A 40 -19.25 3.50 3.90
C ASN A 40 -20.71 3.71 3.47
N TYR A 41 -21.54 4.32 4.32
CA TYR A 41 -22.92 4.65 4.00
C TYR A 41 -23.01 6.04 3.35
N TRP A 42 -23.76 6.18 2.25
CA TRP A 42 -24.00 7.43 1.52
C TRP A 42 -22.89 8.50 1.64
N PRO A 43 -21.79 8.34 0.87
CA PRO A 43 -20.56 9.14 1.02
C PRO A 43 -20.77 10.65 1.00
N ILE A 44 -21.72 11.13 0.17
CA ILE A 44 -22.03 12.56 0.06
C ILE A 44 -22.56 13.11 1.38
N ILE A 45 -23.47 12.37 2.05
CA ILE A 45 -24.08 12.79 3.31
C ILE A 45 -23.06 12.68 4.45
N THR A 46 -22.32 11.58 4.52
CA THR A 46 -21.32 11.38 5.58
C THR A 46 -20.15 12.34 5.46
N LYS A 47 -19.79 12.79 4.25
CA LYS A 47 -18.77 13.83 4.04
C LYS A 47 -19.15 15.15 4.69
N PHE A 48 -20.44 15.48 4.70
CA PHE A 48 -20.95 16.67 5.38
C PHE A 48 -21.09 16.45 6.90
N LEU A 49 -21.75 15.37 7.32
CA LEU A 49 -22.06 15.12 8.74
C LEU A 49 -20.85 14.69 9.57
N PHE A 50 -19.93 13.92 8.99
CA PHE A 50 -18.76 13.34 9.67
C PHE A 50 -17.45 13.89 9.11
N ARG A 51 -17.42 15.18 8.74
CA ARG A 51 -16.26 15.84 8.15
C ARG A 51 -14.94 15.57 8.89
N LYS A 52 -14.93 15.67 10.22
CA LYS A 52 -13.73 15.38 11.03
C LYS A 52 -13.23 13.94 10.87
N ARG A 53 -14.15 12.96 10.79
CA ARG A 53 -13.77 11.54 10.58
C ARG A 53 -13.22 11.31 9.17
N TRP A 54 -13.76 12.01 8.17
CA TRP A 54 -13.20 12.00 6.82
C TRP A 54 -11.80 12.60 6.78
N GLU A 55 -11.56 13.73 7.44
CA GLU A 55 -10.25 14.35 7.54
C GLU A 55 -9.24 13.42 8.24
N GLU A 56 -9.65 12.72 9.29
CA GLU A 56 -8.82 11.70 9.97
C GLU A 56 -8.51 10.50 9.05
N LEU A 57 -9.51 9.96 8.35
CA LEU A 57 -9.32 8.85 7.42
C LEU A 57 -8.36 9.23 6.29
N LEU A 58 -8.55 10.40 5.68
CA LEU A 58 -7.67 10.91 4.63
C LEU A 58 -6.24 11.15 5.13
N LYS A 59 -6.08 11.60 6.39
CA LYS A 59 -4.77 11.74 7.01
C LYS A 59 -4.08 10.39 7.20
N LEU A 60 -4.79 9.38 7.71
CA LEU A 60 -4.23 8.03 7.86
C LEU A 60 -3.84 7.44 6.50
N ARG A 61 -4.67 7.66 5.49
CA ARG A 61 -4.40 7.24 4.12
C ARG A 61 -3.17 7.92 3.53
N SER A 62 -3.04 9.23 3.75
CA SER A 62 -1.84 9.99 3.35
C SER A 62 -0.59 9.47 4.06
N ASN A 63 -0.67 9.13 5.35
CA ASN A 63 0.47 8.56 6.09
C ASN A 63 0.90 7.20 5.52
N GLN A 64 -0.02 6.32 5.12
CA GLN A 64 0.34 5.08 4.43
C GLN A 64 1.10 5.35 3.13
N GLU A 65 0.63 6.30 2.33
CA GLU A 65 1.27 6.64 1.07
C GLU A 65 2.68 7.19 1.25
N VAL A 66 2.90 8.02 2.28
CA VAL A 66 4.24 8.56 2.61
C VAL A 66 5.27 7.44 2.81
N VAL A 67 4.88 6.33 3.43
CA VAL A 67 5.80 5.23 3.73
C VAL A 67 5.90 4.23 2.56
N LEU A 68 4.79 3.92 1.90
CA LEU A 68 4.73 2.84 0.90
C LEU A 68 5.07 3.29 -0.54
N VAL A 69 4.71 4.52 -0.92
CA VAL A 69 4.98 5.03 -2.28
C VAL A 69 6.48 5.06 -2.62
N PRO A 70 7.39 5.47 -1.73
CA PRO A 70 8.83 5.40 -2.00
C PRO A 70 9.30 4.00 -2.37
N LEU A 71 8.81 2.96 -1.68
CA LEU A 71 9.15 1.56 -1.95
C LEU A 71 8.61 1.12 -3.31
N ILE A 72 7.37 1.49 -3.64
CA ILE A 72 6.75 1.19 -4.94
C ILE A 72 7.53 1.85 -6.08
N ARG A 73 7.92 3.12 -5.93
CA ARG A 73 8.67 3.86 -6.94
C ARG A 73 10.07 3.30 -7.13
N ALA A 74 10.80 3.04 -6.05
CA ALA A 74 12.11 2.39 -6.11
C ALA A 74 12.03 1.05 -6.85
N ARG A 75 10.99 0.26 -6.57
CA ARG A 75 10.76 -1.01 -7.25
C ARG A 75 10.43 -0.85 -8.73
N LYS A 76 9.58 0.12 -9.07
CA LYS A 76 9.23 0.46 -10.45
C LYS A 76 10.43 0.90 -11.28
N GLU A 77 11.36 1.65 -10.68
CA GLU A 77 12.60 2.07 -11.32
C GLU A 77 13.57 0.89 -11.51
N ALA A 78 13.79 0.08 -10.48
CA ALA A 78 14.60 -1.13 -10.58
C ALA A 78 14.10 -2.06 -11.69
N LYS A 79 12.77 -2.21 -11.81
CA LYS A 79 12.14 -3.02 -12.86
C LYS A 79 12.39 -2.47 -14.26
N LYS A 80 12.27 -1.15 -14.45
CA LYS A 80 12.58 -0.49 -15.75
C LYS A 80 14.05 -0.66 -16.14
N SER A 81 14.94 -0.66 -15.17
CA SER A 81 16.39 -0.84 -15.38
C SER A 81 16.79 -2.32 -15.57
N GLY A 82 15.84 -3.26 -15.55
CA GLY A 82 16.12 -4.69 -15.66
C GLY A 82 16.84 -5.28 -14.45
N LEU A 83 16.83 -4.59 -13.31
CA LEU A 83 17.52 -5.00 -12.09
C LEU A 83 16.67 -5.91 -11.20
N CYS A 84 15.39 -6.12 -11.53
CA CYS A 84 14.49 -7.04 -10.82
C CYS A 84 14.55 -8.45 -11.40
N ASN A 85 14.30 -9.44 -10.54
CA ASN A 85 14.22 -10.87 -10.85
C ASN A 85 15.57 -11.58 -11.06
N ASP A 86 16.61 -11.18 -10.32
CA ASP A 86 17.82 -11.98 -10.11
C ASP A 86 17.67 -12.76 -8.80
N ASP A 87 17.82 -14.08 -8.87
CA ASP A 87 17.67 -15.03 -7.76
C ASP A 87 18.57 -14.70 -6.56
N ASN A 88 19.64 -13.91 -6.74
CA ASN A 88 20.59 -13.61 -5.67
C ASN A 88 20.28 -12.32 -4.89
N ASN A 89 19.90 -11.23 -5.56
CA ASN A 89 19.83 -9.90 -4.94
C ASN A 89 18.50 -9.17 -5.07
N ASN A 90 17.63 -9.56 -6.02
CA ASN A 90 16.39 -8.83 -6.27
C ASN A 90 15.26 -9.78 -6.70
N PRO A 91 14.74 -10.61 -5.77
CA PRO A 91 13.75 -11.63 -6.09
C PRO A 91 12.43 -11.00 -6.53
N ARG A 92 11.59 -11.78 -7.22
CA ARG A 92 10.22 -11.37 -7.60
C ARG A 92 9.43 -10.94 -6.37
N ALA A 93 8.83 -9.75 -6.44
CA ALA A 93 8.01 -9.17 -5.40
C ALA A 93 6.53 -9.19 -5.79
N TYR A 94 5.64 -9.16 -4.81
CA TYR A 94 4.21 -9.01 -5.04
C TYR A 94 3.90 -7.74 -5.86
N VAL A 95 4.50 -6.60 -5.51
CA VAL A 95 4.30 -5.33 -6.21
C VAL A 95 4.73 -5.38 -7.68
N ASP A 96 5.65 -6.27 -8.07
CA ASP A 96 6.00 -6.43 -9.49
C ASP A 96 4.80 -6.90 -10.31
N SER A 97 3.97 -7.77 -9.73
CA SER A 97 2.75 -8.26 -10.37
C SER A 97 1.72 -7.14 -10.52
N LEU A 98 1.61 -6.26 -9.52
CA LEU A 98 0.72 -5.09 -9.56
C LEU A 98 1.17 -4.06 -10.59
N LEU A 99 2.48 -3.85 -10.75
CA LEU A 99 3.04 -2.92 -11.73
C LEU A 99 2.82 -3.37 -13.18
N ASP A 100 2.71 -4.68 -13.42
CA ASP A 100 2.39 -5.24 -14.74
C ASP A 100 0.88 -5.41 -14.97
N LEU A 101 0.07 -5.23 -13.92
CA LEU A 101 -1.36 -5.48 -13.99
C LEU A 101 -2.05 -4.47 -14.92
N LYS A 102 -2.88 -5.01 -15.82
CA LYS A 102 -3.72 -4.26 -16.74
C LYS A 102 -5.18 -4.51 -16.40
N LEU A 103 -5.96 -3.45 -16.22
CA LEU A 103 -7.39 -3.55 -15.91
C LEU A 103 -8.20 -3.72 -17.19
N PRO A 104 -8.72 -4.92 -17.51
CA PRO A 104 -9.32 -5.18 -18.81
C PRO A 104 -10.63 -4.41 -19.02
N ASN A 105 -11.38 -4.20 -17.94
CA ASN A 105 -12.67 -3.51 -17.96
C ASN A 105 -12.53 -1.97 -17.91
N GLU A 106 -11.31 -1.46 -17.77
CA GLU A 106 -11.01 -0.03 -17.67
C GLU A 106 -10.01 0.42 -18.76
N GLY A 107 -10.18 -0.12 -19.97
CA GLY A 107 -9.38 0.28 -21.13
C GLY A 107 -7.91 -0.15 -21.03
N GLN A 108 -7.61 -1.25 -20.32
CA GLN A 108 -6.24 -1.76 -20.15
C GLN A 108 -5.30 -0.75 -19.47
N ARG A 109 -5.85 0.16 -18.65
CA ARG A 109 -5.01 1.05 -17.85
C ARG A 109 -4.24 0.27 -16.78
N ASN A 110 -3.14 0.85 -16.31
CA ASN A 110 -2.42 0.37 -15.13
C ASN A 110 -3.13 0.84 -13.85
N LEU A 111 -2.78 0.22 -12.74
CA LEU A 111 -3.08 0.74 -11.41
C LEU A 111 -2.34 2.07 -11.16
N ASP A 112 -2.99 3.01 -10.48
CA ASP A 112 -2.34 4.18 -9.91
C ASP A 112 -1.60 3.85 -8.60
N GLU A 113 -0.79 4.78 -8.11
CA GLU A 113 0.01 4.54 -6.91
C GLU A 113 -0.86 4.31 -5.67
N GLY A 114 -1.99 4.99 -5.54
CA GLY A 114 -2.92 4.81 -4.42
C GLY A 114 -3.57 3.42 -4.44
N GLU A 115 -3.96 2.93 -5.62
CA GLU A 115 -4.47 1.58 -5.83
C GLU A 115 -3.42 0.51 -5.49
N ILE A 116 -2.18 0.70 -5.94
CA ILE A 116 -1.07 -0.22 -5.61
C ILE A 116 -0.82 -0.23 -4.10
N VAL A 117 -0.75 0.95 -3.45
CA VAL A 117 -0.57 1.04 -2.00
C VAL A 117 -1.71 0.32 -1.26
N THR A 118 -2.95 0.43 -1.75
CA THR A 118 -4.11 -0.27 -1.16
C THR A 118 -3.93 -1.78 -1.21
N LEU A 119 -3.57 -2.34 -2.37
CA LEU A 119 -3.36 -3.79 -2.53
C LEU A 119 -2.14 -4.29 -1.74
N CYS A 120 -1.06 -3.51 -1.68
CA CYS A 120 0.08 -3.82 -0.82
C CYS A 120 -0.31 -3.83 0.67
N SER A 121 -1.10 -2.84 1.12
CA SER A 121 -1.62 -2.78 2.50
C SER A 121 -2.51 -4.00 2.82
N GLU A 122 -3.37 -4.42 1.89
CA GLU A 122 -4.16 -5.64 2.05
C GLU A 122 -3.28 -6.89 2.20
N PHE A 123 -2.25 -7.03 1.37
CA PHE A 123 -1.28 -8.13 1.47
C PHE A 123 -0.57 -8.15 2.83
N LEU A 124 -0.09 -6.99 3.30
CA LEU A 124 0.64 -6.85 4.56
C LEU A 124 -0.27 -7.17 5.77
N ASN A 125 -1.51 -6.66 5.77
CA ASN A 125 -2.46 -6.89 6.85
C ASN A 125 -3.02 -8.31 6.87
N ALA A 126 -3.15 -8.98 5.72
CA ALA A 126 -3.63 -10.37 5.66
C ALA A 126 -2.63 -11.38 6.23
N GLY A 127 -1.34 -11.02 6.31
CA GLY A 127 -0.27 -11.87 6.83
C GLY A 127 0.01 -11.70 8.33
N ILE A 128 -0.65 -10.76 9.01
CA ILE A 128 -0.52 -10.47 10.46
C ILE A 128 -1.80 -10.87 11.19
#